data_AF-A0A9X9F121-F1
#
_entry.id   AF-A0A9X9F121-F1
#
_cell.length_a   1.000
_cell.length_b   1.000
_cell.length_c   1.000
_cell.angle_alpha   90.00
_cell.angle_beta   90.00
_cell.angle_gamma   90.00
#
_symmetry.space_group_name_H-M   'P 1'
#
loop_
_entity.id
_entity.type
_entity.pdbx_description
1 polymer ?
#
loop_
_entity_poly.entity_id
_entity_poly.type
_entity_poly.pdbx_seq_one_letter_code
_entity_poly.pdbx_strand_id
1 'polypeptide(L)'
;MKRKKSHLMVMALVTSLLLTACNNKANKSDTEVKKQVLNVTVSEEIPSLDTAKTMDGTSAHVMQNIFEGLYVLNDQDQPTPAVAKSFKRSEDGKKYTF
;
A
#
# COMPACT_ATOMS: atom_id res chain seq x y z
N MET A 1 52.03 11.13 -17.27
CA MET A 1 50.69 10.65 -17.71
C MET A 1 50.33 9.22 -17.24
N LYS A 2 51.30 8.30 -17.03
CA LYS A 2 51.02 6.90 -16.61
C LYS A 2 50.36 6.79 -15.22
N ARG A 3 50.77 7.61 -14.23
CA ARG A 3 50.14 7.65 -12.88
C ARG A 3 48.68 8.11 -12.88
N LYS A 4 48.35 9.18 -13.64
CA LYS A 4 46.97 9.69 -13.75
C LYS A 4 46.03 8.68 -14.43
N LYS A 5 46.52 7.96 -15.45
CA LYS A 5 45.77 6.87 -16.11
C LYS A 5 45.54 5.68 -15.18
N SER A 6 46.53 5.36 -14.32
CA SER A 6 46.40 4.31 -13.29
C SER A 6 45.33 4.66 -12.24
N HIS A 7 45.27 5.91 -11.77
CA HIS A 7 44.24 6.34 -10.83
C HIS A 7 42.83 6.33 -11.43
N LEU A 8 42.69 6.71 -12.70
CA LEU A 8 41.42 6.68 -13.41
C LEU A 8 40.89 5.24 -13.58
N MET A 9 41.79 4.28 -13.83
CA MET A 9 41.45 2.87 -13.97
C MET A 9 41.02 2.22 -12.63
N VAL A 10 41.68 2.60 -11.52
CA VAL A 10 41.30 2.13 -10.18
C VAL A 10 39.92 2.68 -9.79
N MET A 11 39.62 3.94 -10.10
CA MET A 11 38.32 4.53 -9.75
C MET A 11 37.15 3.90 -10.53
N ALA A 12 37.37 3.55 -11.80
CA ALA A 12 36.39 2.80 -12.60
C ALA A 12 36.15 1.37 -12.08
N LEU A 13 37.18 0.73 -11.53
CA LEU A 13 37.06 -0.61 -10.94
C LEU A 13 36.25 -0.57 -9.64
N VAL A 14 36.48 0.43 -8.79
CA VAL A 14 35.74 0.60 -7.52
C VAL A 14 34.26 0.92 -7.78
N THR A 15 33.96 1.75 -8.78
CA THR A 15 32.56 2.08 -9.13
C THR A 15 31.81 0.89 -9.72
N SER A 16 32.46 0.02 -10.49
CA SER A 16 31.82 -1.20 -11.01
C SER A 16 31.51 -2.24 -9.93
N LEU A 17 32.35 -2.37 -8.90
CA LEU A 17 32.09 -3.21 -7.71
C LEU A 17 30.89 -2.71 -6.88
N LEU A 18 30.70 -1.38 -6.80
CA LEU A 18 29.55 -0.78 -6.11
C LEU A 18 28.22 -1.04 -6.83
N LEU A 19 28.22 -1.16 -8.17
CA LEU A 19 27.00 -1.40 -8.94
C LEU A 19 26.47 -2.85 -8.80
N THR A 20 27.33 -3.84 -8.50
CA THR A 20 26.89 -5.23 -8.31
C THR A 20 26.16 -5.50 -6.98
N ALA A 21 26.24 -4.58 -6.00
CA ALA A 21 25.57 -4.72 -4.71
C ALA A 21 24.06 -4.46 -4.76
N CYS A 22 23.56 -3.79 -5.81
CA CYS A 22 22.13 -3.49 -5.94
C CYS A 22 21.32 -4.60 -6.63
N ASN A 23 21.95 -5.65 -7.18
CA ASN A 23 21.24 -6.77 -7.82
C ASN A 23 21.14 -7.99 -6.89
N ASN A 24 20.81 -7.76 -5.63
CA ASN A 24 20.53 -8.84 -4.69
C ASN A 24 19.08 -9.32 -4.88
N LYS A 25 18.79 -9.95 -6.03
CA LYS A 25 17.61 -10.83 -6.17
C LYS A 25 17.89 -12.10 -5.38
N ALA A 26 17.87 -11.99 -4.06
CA ALA A 26 17.72 -13.14 -3.19
C ALA A 26 16.34 -13.73 -3.47
N ASN A 27 16.29 -14.75 -4.32
CA ASN A 27 15.15 -15.66 -4.40
C ASN A 27 15.01 -16.32 -3.02
N LYS A 28 14.24 -15.69 -2.13
CA LYS A 28 13.77 -16.31 -0.90
C LYS A 28 12.60 -17.21 -1.24
N SER A 29 12.92 -18.42 -1.68
CA SER A 29 12.09 -19.59 -1.41
C SER A 29 12.34 -19.98 0.05
N ASP A 30 11.38 -19.70 0.92
CA ASP A 30 10.92 -20.61 1.98
C ASP A 30 9.80 -19.94 2.78
N THR A 31 8.59 -20.42 2.52
CA THR A 31 7.31 -19.97 3.08
C THR A 31 7.12 -20.58 4.46
N GLU A 32 7.73 -19.97 5.47
CA GLU A 32 7.14 -20.01 6.80
C GLU A 32 6.15 -18.84 6.86
N VAL A 33 4.85 -19.12 7.02
CA VAL A 33 3.83 -18.08 7.15
C VAL A 33 4.07 -17.35 8.47
N LYS A 34 4.92 -16.33 8.42
CA LYS A 34 5.18 -15.47 9.57
C LYS A 34 3.89 -14.78 9.96
N LYS A 35 3.58 -14.77 11.26
CA LYS A 35 2.45 -14.04 11.81
C LYS A 35 2.54 -12.57 11.37
N GLN A 36 1.59 -12.12 10.57
CA GLN A 36 1.48 -10.72 10.17
C GLN A 36 0.74 -9.96 11.27
N VAL A 37 1.47 -9.19 12.08
CA VAL A 37 0.90 -8.35 13.14
C VAL A 37 1.22 -6.90 12.81
N LEU A 38 0.17 -6.07 12.76
CA LEU A 38 0.29 -4.63 12.63
C LEU A 38 -0.01 -3.98 13.99
N ASN A 39 0.95 -3.25 14.55
CA ASN A 39 0.76 -2.43 15.75
C ASN A 39 0.87 -0.96 15.34
N VAL A 40 -0.21 -0.19 15.50
CA VAL A 40 -0.28 1.23 15.11
C VAL A 40 -0.59 2.08 16.33
N THR A 41 0.10 3.22 16.44
CA THR A 41 -0.25 4.27 17.41
C THR A 41 -1.11 5.31 16.72
N VAL A 42 -2.24 5.67 17.34
CA VAL A 42 -3.11 6.76 16.91
C VAL A 42 -2.95 7.94 17.87
N SER A 43 -3.01 9.16 17.35
CA SER A 43 -2.74 10.39 18.14
C SER A 43 -3.89 10.78 19.07
N GLU A 44 -5.07 10.22 18.86
CA GLU A 44 -6.29 10.50 19.62
C GLU A 44 -7.08 9.21 19.88
N GLU A 45 -7.92 9.23 20.91
CA GLU A 45 -8.88 8.15 21.18
C GLU A 45 -9.97 8.15 20.12
N ILE A 46 -10.50 6.97 19.78
CA ILE A 46 -11.59 6.80 18.81
C ILE A 46 -12.87 7.43 19.37
N PRO A 47 -13.40 8.52 18.78
CA PRO A 47 -14.58 9.20 19.33
C PRO A 47 -15.88 8.39 19.24
N SER A 48 -16.13 7.69 18.13
CA SER A 48 -17.35 6.90 17.93
C SER A 48 -17.20 5.87 16.81
N LEU A 49 -17.60 4.61 17.09
CA LEU A 49 -17.73 3.55 16.07
C LEU A 49 -19.18 3.34 15.60
N ASP A 50 -20.11 4.21 16.01
CA ASP A 50 -21.47 4.23 15.48
C ASP A 50 -21.45 4.88 14.08
N THR A 51 -21.63 4.06 13.03
CA THR A 51 -21.60 4.49 11.63
C THR A 51 -22.55 5.64 11.31
N ALA A 52 -23.63 5.79 12.07
CA ALA A 52 -24.61 6.86 11.85
C ALA A 52 -24.22 8.19 12.52
N LYS A 53 -23.19 8.20 13.38
CA LYS A 53 -22.78 9.35 14.18
C LYS A 53 -21.33 9.77 13.99
N THR A 54 -20.50 8.94 13.35
CA THR A 54 -19.10 9.25 13.09
C THR A 54 -18.95 10.46 12.17
N MET A 55 -18.11 11.41 12.58
CA MET A 55 -17.79 12.61 11.79
C MET A 55 -16.28 12.91 11.73
N ASP A 56 -15.45 12.14 12.43
CA ASP A 56 -14.00 12.32 12.51
C ASP A 56 -13.23 11.29 11.67
N GLY A 57 -12.00 11.66 11.30
CA GLY A 57 -11.14 10.83 10.45
C GLY A 57 -10.58 9.59 11.15
N THR A 58 -10.30 9.65 12.46
CA THR A 58 -9.71 8.54 13.22
C THR A 58 -10.69 7.37 13.32
N SER A 59 -11.92 7.65 13.72
CA SER A 59 -13.02 6.69 13.70
C SER A 59 -13.25 6.12 12.30
N ALA A 60 -13.33 6.98 11.27
CA ALA A 60 -13.54 6.53 9.90
C ALA A 60 -12.43 5.57 9.44
N HIS A 61 -11.17 5.86 9.79
CA HIS A 61 -10.04 5.00 9.46
C HIS A 61 -10.12 3.62 10.13
N VAL A 62 -10.47 3.58 11.42
CA VAL A 62 -10.64 2.30 12.13
C VAL A 62 -11.83 1.54 11.54
N MET A 63 -12.93 2.24 11.26
CA MET A 63 -14.14 1.66 10.66
C MET A 63 -13.88 1.05 9.29
N GLN A 64 -13.03 1.66 8.46
CA GLN A 64 -12.62 1.10 7.16
C GLN A 64 -11.95 -0.28 7.28
N ASN A 65 -11.41 -0.63 8.46
CA ASN A 65 -10.77 -1.92 8.72
C ASN A 65 -11.72 -2.97 9.33
N ILE A 66 -12.83 -2.56 9.94
CA ILE A 66 -13.74 -3.46 10.69
C ILE A 66 -15.15 -3.54 10.10
N PHE A 67 -15.53 -2.60 9.25
CA PHE A 67 -16.79 -2.58 8.51
C PHE A 67 -16.50 -2.55 7.02
N GLU A 68 -17.40 -3.16 6.25
CA GLU A 68 -17.32 -3.18 4.79
C GLU A 68 -18.65 -2.72 4.19
N GLY A 69 -18.59 -1.76 3.28
CA GLY A 69 -19.76 -1.21 2.60
C GLY A 69 -20.09 -1.97 1.31
N LEU A 70 -21.07 -1.45 0.55
CA LEU A 70 -21.39 -1.98 -0.78
C LEU A 70 -20.20 -1.87 -1.76
N TYR A 71 -19.41 -0.81 -1.59
CA TYR A 71 -18.18 -0.51 -2.33
C TYR A 71 -17.06 -0.14 -1.36
N VAL A 72 -15.83 -0.40 -1.79
CA VAL A 72 -14.60 0.12 -1.18
C VAL A 72 -13.76 0.82 -2.25
N LEU A 73 -12.75 1.58 -1.86
CA LEU A 73 -11.77 2.13 -2.78
C LEU A 73 -10.61 1.14 -2.96
N ASN A 74 -10.17 0.94 -4.20
CA ASN A 74 -8.96 0.17 -4.48
C ASN A 74 -7.69 1.03 -4.35
N ASP A 75 -6.53 0.44 -4.62
CA ASP A 75 -5.21 1.10 -4.53
C ASP A 75 -5.03 2.32 -5.46
N GLN A 76 -5.97 2.55 -6.39
CA GLN A 76 -6.02 3.70 -7.31
C GLN A 76 -7.17 4.66 -6.96
N ASP A 77 -7.70 4.56 -5.75
CA ASP A 77 -8.83 5.33 -5.24
C ASP A 77 -10.10 5.19 -6.10
N GLN A 78 -10.26 4.06 -6.79
CA GLN A 78 -11.45 3.78 -7.61
C GLN A 78 -12.46 2.90 -6.85
N PRO A 79 -13.77 3.23 -6.89
CA PRO A 79 -14.81 2.39 -6.30
C PRO A 79 -14.82 0.98 -6.93
N THR A 80 -14.68 -0.03 -6.09
CA THR A 80 -14.73 -1.46 -6.45
C THR A 80 -15.80 -2.15 -5.60
N PRO A 81 -16.60 -3.08 -6.16
CA PRO A 81 -17.60 -3.81 -5.39
C PRO A 81 -16.98 -4.54 -4.20
N ALA A 82 -17.66 -4.50 -3.06
CA ALA A 82 -17.26 -5.17 -1.83
C ALA A 82 -18.37 -6.12 -1.36
N VAL A 83 -19.23 -5.70 -0.43
CA VAL A 83 -20.42 -6.51 -0.05
C VAL A 83 -21.36 -6.73 -1.24
N ALA A 84 -21.43 -5.77 -2.17
CA ALA A 84 -22.19 -5.93 -3.42
C ALA A 84 -21.45 -6.84 -4.41
N LYS A 85 -22.20 -7.67 -5.14
CA LYS A 85 -21.61 -8.49 -6.23
C LYS A 85 -21.34 -7.66 -7.48
N SER A 86 -22.15 -6.64 -7.74
CA SER A 86 -22.08 -5.85 -8.97
C SER A 86 -22.62 -4.44 -8.78
N PHE A 87 -22.41 -3.59 -9.79
CA PHE A 87 -22.98 -2.26 -9.87
C PHE A 87 -23.78 -2.11 -11.14
N LYS A 88 -24.97 -1.52 -11.06
CA LYS A 88 -25.65 -1.01 -12.23
C LYS A 88 -26.27 0.34 -11.95
N ARG A 89 -25.83 1.35 -12.70
CA ARG A 89 -26.42 2.70 -12.73
C ARG A 89 -27.37 2.81 -13.93
N SER A 90 -28.55 3.40 -13.75
CA SER A 90 -29.46 3.73 -14.86
C SER A 90 -28.91 4.85 -15.74
N GLU A 91 -29.39 4.95 -16.97
CA GLU A 91 -28.96 5.99 -17.94
C GLU A 91 -29.19 7.41 -17.42
N ASP A 92 -30.31 7.64 -16.73
CA ASP A 92 -30.63 8.93 -16.09
C ASP A 92 -29.88 9.18 -14.78
N GLY A 93 -29.12 8.19 -14.29
CA GLY A 93 -28.34 8.25 -13.06
C GLY A 93 -29.12 8.32 -11.75
N LYS A 94 -30.43 8.02 -11.77
CA LYS A 94 -31.28 8.08 -10.57
C LYS A 94 -31.49 6.74 -9.87
N LYS A 95 -31.23 5.62 -10.54
CA LYS A 95 -31.35 4.28 -9.99
C LYS A 95 -30.00 3.58 -9.96
N TYR A 96 -29.69 3.04 -8.79
CA TYR A 96 -28.50 2.24 -8.54
C TYR A 96 -28.94 0.88 -8.03
N THR A 97 -28.43 -0.18 -8.64
CA THR A 97 -28.69 -1.58 -8.27
C THR A 97 -27.35 -2.24 -7.93
N PHE A 98 -27.36 -2.95 -6.81
CA PHE A 98 -26.19 -3.51 -6.13
C PHE A 98 -26.35 -5.04 -6.04
#